data_AF-A0A317U2H7-F1
#
_entry.id   AF-A0A317U2H7-F1
#
_cell.length_a   1.000
_cell.length_b   1.000
_cell.length_c   1.000
_cell.angle_alpha   90.00
_cell.angle_beta   90.00
_cell.angle_gamma   90.00
#
_symmetry.space_group_name_H-M   'P 1'
#
loop_
_entity.id
_entity.type
_entity.pdbx_description
1 polymer ?
#
loop_
_entity_poly.entity_id
_entity_poly.type
_entity_poly.pdbx_seq_one_letter_code
_entity_poly.pdbx_strand_id
1 'polypeptide(L)'
;MLKKLSGKKTKTYIQIRADWEEMQLLDAKNRFKAMRTISNDISEVYKSKCIDNIEQLDFYIHVLKQVIRVHDHPRYTRHLSKMIIDWLELTGNDKTEIIKKKSGKIRVETSISISDAHYGKDIINACSKYSELHLLNLINDGKAYIFNTVIHEVCNVQVRVVDSVDPVLTSKEFKCVIDATDTVIINIPTGTLSIASPWNLEDEKDSLSINIDPGHYKVCAYLFYIHNKIESYYIVLCKTTNFLRNDLTRIYEIDQSRIQIN
;
A
#
# COMPACT_ATOMS: atom_id res chain seq x y z
N MET A 1 -0.34 -27.26 32.36
CA MET A 1 -0.63 -28.39 31.44
C MET A 1 -0.29 -27.96 30.02
N LEU A 2 0.88 -28.36 29.52
CA LEU A 2 1.34 -28.04 28.17
C LEU A 2 0.77 -29.06 27.17
N LYS A 3 -0.18 -28.63 26.33
CA LYS A 3 -0.60 -29.42 25.17
C LYS A 3 0.55 -29.45 24.18
N LYS A 4 1.08 -30.65 23.91
CA LYS A 4 1.89 -30.96 22.73
C LYS A 4 1.16 -30.45 21.49
N LEU A 5 1.74 -29.48 20.78
CA LEU A 5 1.39 -29.16 19.42
C LEU A 5 2.32 -29.94 18.48
N SER A 6 1.70 -30.61 17.53
CA SER A 6 2.26 -31.55 16.58
C SER A 6 3.29 -30.90 15.63
N GLY A 7 4.52 -31.42 15.61
CA GLY A 7 5.03 -32.16 14.44
C GLY A 7 5.35 -31.46 13.13
N LYS A 8 5.35 -30.12 13.01
CA LYS A 8 6.04 -29.44 11.90
C LYS A 8 7.24 -28.66 12.44
N LYS A 9 8.44 -29.01 11.98
CA LYS A 9 9.66 -28.26 12.27
C LYS A 9 9.53 -26.89 11.60
N THR A 10 9.23 -25.87 12.38
CA THR A 10 9.16 -24.48 11.91
C THR A 10 10.53 -24.06 11.37
N LYS A 11 10.57 -23.48 10.16
CA LYS A 11 11.82 -22.94 9.60
C LYS A 11 12.28 -21.72 10.40
N THR A 12 13.59 -21.51 10.42
CA THR A 12 14.21 -20.32 11.03
C THR A 12 14.16 -19.13 10.08
N TYR A 13 14.33 -17.91 10.61
CA TYR A 13 14.45 -16.68 9.81
C TYR A 13 15.52 -16.79 8.72
N ILE A 14 16.71 -17.31 9.06
CA ILE A 14 17.83 -17.47 8.12
C ILE A 14 17.44 -18.37 6.95
N GLN A 15 16.72 -19.47 7.22
CA GLN A 15 16.26 -20.38 6.17
C GLN A 15 15.23 -19.73 5.26
N ILE A 16 14.24 -19.02 5.83
CA ILE A 16 13.22 -18.33 5.03
C ILE A 16 13.83 -17.22 4.18
N ARG A 17 14.83 -16.50 4.71
CA ARG A 17 15.54 -15.46 3.97
C ARG A 17 16.35 -16.04 2.80
N ALA A 18 17.09 -17.14 3.04
CA ALA A 18 17.80 -17.85 1.99
C ALA A 18 16.84 -18.38 0.91
N ASP A 19 15.73 -19.01 1.30
CA ASP A 19 14.71 -19.49 0.36
C ASP A 19 14.14 -18.34 -0.49
N TRP A 20 13.96 -17.16 0.09
CA TRP A 20 13.48 -15.97 -0.62
C TRP A 20 14.49 -15.45 -1.64
N GLU A 21 15.78 -15.40 -1.27
CA GLU A 21 16.86 -14.99 -2.16
C GLU A 21 17.04 -15.97 -3.32
N GLU A 22 17.07 -17.28 -3.03
CA GLU A 22 17.16 -18.33 -4.05
C GLU A 22 15.97 -18.32 -5.02
N MET A 23 14.76 -18.05 -4.50
CA MET A 23 13.54 -18.01 -5.30
C MET A 23 13.58 -16.94 -6.39
N GLN A 24 14.32 -15.84 -6.21
CA GLN A 24 14.48 -14.81 -7.24
C GLN A 24 15.22 -15.32 -8.49
N LEU A 25 16.04 -16.36 -8.35
CA LEU A 25 16.81 -16.97 -9.43
C LEU A 25 16.01 -18.01 -10.23
N LEU A 26 14.82 -18.39 -9.76
CA LEU A 26 13.98 -19.39 -10.40
C LEU A 26 13.20 -18.82 -11.60
N ASP A 27 12.85 -19.70 -12.53
CA ASP A 27 11.89 -19.41 -13.60
C ASP A 27 10.48 -19.13 -13.05
N ALA A 28 9.61 -18.49 -13.85
CA ALA A 28 8.31 -18.00 -13.37
C ALA A 28 7.45 -19.10 -12.71
N LYS A 29 7.45 -20.31 -13.27
CA LYS A 29 6.66 -21.44 -12.76
C LYS A 29 7.15 -21.94 -11.40
N ASN A 30 8.45 -22.12 -11.23
CA ASN A 30 9.00 -22.59 -9.95
C ASN A 30 9.01 -21.46 -8.91
N ARG A 31 9.23 -20.22 -9.34
CA ARG A 31 9.09 -19.01 -8.52
C ARG A 31 7.70 -18.92 -7.89
N PHE A 32 6.65 -19.14 -8.67
CA PHE A 32 5.27 -19.13 -8.20
C PHE A 32 5.02 -20.18 -7.10
N LYS A 33 5.53 -21.41 -7.29
CA LYS A 33 5.43 -22.48 -6.28
C LYS A 33 6.23 -22.16 -5.01
N ALA A 34 7.46 -21.65 -5.17
CA ALA A 34 8.33 -21.29 -4.07
C ALA A 34 7.72 -20.17 -3.20
N MET A 35 7.17 -19.11 -3.82
CA MET A 35 6.45 -18.04 -3.12
C MET A 35 5.33 -18.57 -2.21
N ARG A 36 4.55 -19.55 -2.69
CA ARG A 36 3.48 -20.18 -1.90
C ARG A 36 4.02 -21.00 -0.73
N THR A 37 5.16 -21.67 -0.91
CA THR A 37 5.80 -22.43 0.17
C THR A 37 6.34 -21.48 1.24
N ILE A 38 7.06 -20.43 0.83
CA ILE A 38 7.63 -19.42 1.72
C ILE A 38 6.54 -18.72 2.53
N SER A 39 5.42 -18.32 1.92
CA SER A 39 4.32 -17.69 2.66
C SER A 39 3.64 -18.61 3.67
N ASN A 40 3.58 -19.91 3.38
CA ASN A 40 3.14 -20.91 4.35
C ASN A 40 4.13 -21.05 5.51
N ASP A 41 5.43 -21.08 5.22
CA ASP A 41 6.48 -21.16 6.25
C ASP A 41 6.44 -19.94 7.17
N ILE A 42 6.35 -18.72 6.61
CA ILE A 42 6.14 -17.47 7.35
C ILE A 42 4.89 -17.53 8.22
N SER A 43 3.79 -18.03 7.65
CA SER A 43 2.53 -18.19 8.37
C SER A 43 2.64 -19.15 9.57
N GLU A 44 3.46 -20.19 9.48
CA GLU A 44 3.70 -21.13 10.60
C GLU A 44 4.65 -20.52 11.64
N VAL A 45 5.72 -19.83 11.22
CA VAL A 45 6.62 -19.08 12.13
C VAL A 45 5.83 -18.10 13.00
N TYR A 46 4.95 -17.33 12.36
CA TYR A 46 4.12 -16.35 13.06
C TYR A 46 3.16 -16.98 14.06
N LYS A 47 2.47 -18.07 13.67
CA LYS A 47 1.56 -18.81 14.56
C LYS A 47 2.29 -19.41 15.75
N SER A 48 3.52 -19.87 15.55
CA SER A 48 4.38 -20.42 16.60
C SER A 48 5.01 -19.33 17.49
N LYS A 49 4.77 -18.04 17.20
CA LYS A 49 5.36 -16.89 17.91
C LYS A 49 6.90 -16.93 17.93
N CYS A 50 7.51 -17.43 16.86
CA CYS A 50 8.97 -17.50 16.70
C CYS A 50 9.49 -16.27 15.91
N ILE A 51 9.10 -15.07 16.33
CA ILE A 51 9.61 -13.81 15.77
C ILE A 51 10.39 -13.11 16.87
N ASP A 52 11.69 -12.95 16.67
CA ASP A 52 12.59 -12.50 17.72
C ASP A 52 12.78 -10.98 17.75
N ASN A 53 12.58 -10.30 16.61
CA ASN A 53 12.81 -8.86 16.48
C ASN A 53 11.99 -8.22 15.34
N ILE A 54 12.01 -6.89 15.29
CA ILE A 54 11.29 -6.07 14.31
C ILE A 54 11.79 -6.30 12.88
N GLU A 55 13.10 -6.51 12.67
CA GLU A 55 13.68 -6.76 11.34
C GLU A 55 13.12 -8.04 10.69
N GLN A 56 12.94 -9.11 11.48
CA GLN A 56 12.30 -10.34 11.00
C GLN A 56 10.84 -10.06 10.59
N LEU A 57 10.12 -9.29 11.39
CA LEU A 57 8.73 -8.94 11.13
C LEU A 57 8.59 -8.09 9.86
N ASP A 58 9.45 -7.09 9.69
CA ASP A 58 9.54 -6.26 8.48
C ASP A 58 9.78 -7.08 7.23
N PHE A 59 10.75 -8.01 7.29
CA PHE A 59 11.03 -8.92 6.20
C PHE A 59 9.82 -9.80 5.85
N TYR A 60 9.14 -10.37 6.84
CA TYR A 60 7.95 -11.21 6.60
C TYR A 60 6.78 -10.41 6.03
N ILE A 61 6.55 -9.19 6.51
CA ILE A 61 5.56 -8.25 5.96
C ILE A 61 5.88 -7.96 4.49
N HIS A 62 7.14 -7.65 4.17
CA HIS A 62 7.58 -7.41 2.81
C HIS A 62 7.30 -8.61 1.89
N VAL A 63 7.70 -9.82 2.32
CA VAL A 63 7.46 -11.05 1.55
C VAL A 63 5.97 -11.30 1.35
N LEU A 64 5.15 -11.19 2.39
CA LEU A 64 3.71 -11.43 2.27
C LEU A 64 3.02 -10.42 1.36
N LYS A 65 3.42 -9.14 1.37
CA LYS A 65 2.92 -8.12 0.42
C LYS A 65 3.19 -8.56 -1.03
N GLN A 66 4.38 -9.06 -1.32
CA GLN A 66 4.74 -9.54 -2.66
C GLN A 66 3.96 -10.82 -3.03
N VAL A 67 3.82 -11.76 -2.09
CA VAL A 67 3.09 -13.01 -2.36
C VAL A 67 1.61 -12.74 -2.64
N ILE A 68 0.95 -11.88 -1.87
CA ILE A 68 -0.49 -11.60 -2.02
C ILE A 68 -0.81 -11.00 -3.40
N ARG A 69 0.11 -10.25 -4.02
CA ARG A 69 -0.04 -9.75 -5.40
C ARG A 69 -0.10 -10.84 -6.46
N VAL A 70 0.40 -12.02 -6.13
CA VAL A 70 0.55 -13.14 -7.07
C VAL A 70 -0.39 -14.30 -6.69
N HIS A 71 -0.60 -14.49 -5.40
CA HIS A 71 -1.45 -15.52 -4.80
C HIS A 71 -2.51 -14.85 -3.93
N ASP A 72 -3.69 -14.62 -4.49
CA ASP A 72 -4.82 -14.15 -3.69
C ASP A 72 -5.35 -15.30 -2.82
N HIS A 73 -4.95 -15.32 -1.56
CA HIS A 73 -5.41 -16.31 -0.59
C HIS A 73 -5.71 -15.65 0.75
N PRO A 74 -6.98 -15.67 1.24
CA PRO A 74 -7.43 -14.92 2.41
C PRO A 74 -6.60 -15.13 3.69
N ARG A 75 -6.01 -16.33 3.85
CA ARG A 75 -5.08 -16.64 4.96
C ARG A 75 -3.87 -15.70 5.01
N TYR A 76 -3.26 -15.38 3.87
CA TYR A 76 -2.05 -14.56 3.83
C TYR A 76 -2.38 -13.11 4.18
N THR A 77 -3.48 -12.58 3.64
CA THR A 77 -3.98 -11.24 3.97
C THR A 77 -4.24 -11.10 5.47
N ARG A 78 -4.93 -12.06 6.09
CA ARG A 78 -5.18 -12.03 7.54
C ARG A 78 -3.90 -12.06 8.38
N HIS A 79 -2.90 -12.84 7.98
CA HIS A 79 -1.61 -12.87 8.69
C HIS A 79 -0.82 -11.58 8.49
N LEU A 80 -0.81 -11.04 7.26
CA LEU A 80 -0.20 -9.75 6.97
C LEU A 80 -0.81 -8.64 7.83
N SER A 81 -2.14 -8.54 7.92
CA SER A 81 -2.79 -7.52 8.75
C SER A 81 -2.39 -7.64 10.22
N LYS A 82 -2.32 -8.86 10.76
CA LYS A 82 -1.90 -9.07 12.15
C LYS A 82 -0.43 -8.74 12.38
N MET A 83 0.46 -9.13 11.45
CA MET A 83 1.87 -8.78 11.51
C MET A 83 2.09 -7.27 11.45
N ILE A 84 1.33 -6.56 10.61
CA ILE A 84 1.39 -5.09 10.55
C ILE A 84 0.94 -4.49 11.87
N ILE A 85 -0.13 -5.00 12.50
CA ILE A 85 -0.57 -4.54 13.82
C ILE A 85 0.52 -4.76 14.88
N ASP A 86 1.10 -5.96 14.95
CA ASP A 86 2.19 -6.25 15.89
C ASP A 86 3.41 -5.36 15.61
N TRP A 87 3.71 -5.07 14.35
CA TRP A 87 4.79 -4.17 13.95
C TRP A 87 4.53 -2.73 14.40
N LEU A 88 3.30 -2.24 14.26
CA LEU A 88 2.89 -0.92 14.73
C LEU A 88 3.03 -0.81 16.25
N GLU A 89 2.60 -1.84 16.99
CA GLU A 89 2.73 -1.88 18.45
C GLU A 89 4.20 -1.88 18.89
N LEU A 90 5.05 -2.68 18.24
CA LEU A 90 6.48 -2.77 18.55
C LEU A 90 7.28 -1.52 18.19
N THR A 91 6.87 -0.80 17.14
CA THR A 91 7.51 0.46 16.70
C THR A 91 6.94 1.69 17.40
N GLY A 92 5.91 1.55 18.24
CA GLY A 92 5.21 2.66 18.89
C GLY A 92 4.31 3.47 17.96
N ASN A 93 4.06 2.98 16.75
CA ASN A 93 3.20 3.60 15.75
C ASN A 93 1.71 3.22 15.95
N ASP A 94 1.35 2.38 16.92
CA ASP A 94 -0.04 2.00 17.22
C ASP A 94 -0.94 3.19 17.61
N LYS A 95 -0.32 4.27 18.09
CA LYS A 95 -0.94 5.55 18.46
C LYS A 95 -0.72 6.65 17.43
N THR A 96 -0.50 6.30 16.17
CA THR A 96 -0.31 7.26 15.07
C THR A 96 -1.36 8.38 15.14
N GLU A 97 -0.89 9.61 15.36
CA GLU A 97 -1.75 10.79 15.45
C GLU A 97 -2.08 11.31 14.05
N ILE A 98 -3.34 11.63 13.81
CA ILE A 98 -3.77 12.27 12.57
C ILE A 98 -3.61 13.79 12.74
N ILE A 99 -2.51 14.33 12.21
CA ILE A 99 -2.20 15.77 12.22
C ILE A 99 -3.25 16.55 11.43
N LYS A 100 -3.62 16.02 10.25
CA LYS A 100 -4.57 16.68 9.35
C LYS A 100 -5.40 15.66 8.60
N LYS A 101 -6.67 15.96 8.35
CA LYS A 101 -7.53 15.12 7.51
C LYS A 101 -8.56 15.93 6.73
N LYS A 102 -8.93 15.41 5.56
CA LYS A 102 -10.08 15.89 4.79
C LYS A 102 -10.78 14.71 4.15
N SER A 103 -12.10 14.73 4.16
CA SER A 103 -12.94 13.75 3.48
C SER A 103 -13.71 14.42 2.35
N GLY A 104 -13.91 13.70 1.27
CA GLY A 104 -14.67 14.15 0.13
C GLY A 104 -15.08 12.99 -0.76
N LYS A 105 -15.77 13.34 -1.83
CA LYS A 105 -16.09 12.44 -2.92
C LYS A 105 -15.34 12.91 -4.15
N ILE A 106 -14.79 11.97 -4.91
CA ILE A 106 -14.18 12.26 -6.20
C ILE A 106 -14.81 11.35 -7.25
N ARG A 107 -14.92 11.85 -8.48
CA ARG A 107 -15.30 11.02 -9.62
C ARG A 107 -14.05 10.35 -10.16
N VAL A 108 -14.04 9.02 -10.16
CA VAL A 108 -12.94 8.22 -10.68
C VAL A 108 -13.38 7.59 -11.98
N GLU A 109 -12.54 7.76 -13.01
CA GLU A 109 -12.74 7.05 -14.27
C GLU A 109 -11.97 5.75 -14.28
N THR A 110 -10.64 5.79 -14.14
CA THR A 110 -9.80 4.57 -14.24
C THR A 110 -8.71 4.52 -13.20
N SER A 111 -8.26 5.67 -12.73
CA SER A 111 -7.13 5.80 -11.82
C SER A 111 -7.35 6.96 -10.88
N ILE A 112 -6.65 6.92 -9.75
CA ILE A 112 -6.54 8.04 -8.81
C ILE A 112 -5.12 8.57 -8.91
N SER A 113 -5.00 9.88 -9.07
CA SER A 113 -3.75 10.64 -8.94
C SER A 113 -3.72 11.36 -7.61
N ILE A 114 -2.57 11.32 -6.94
CA ILE A 114 -2.24 12.05 -5.72
C ILE A 114 -1.02 12.89 -6.02
N SER A 115 -1.15 14.21 -6.09
CA SER A 115 -0.05 15.07 -6.53
C SER A 115 -0.19 16.48 -5.98
N ASP A 116 0.90 17.23 -5.96
CA ASP A 116 0.85 18.68 -5.77
C ASP A 116 0.20 19.36 -6.97
N ALA A 117 -0.56 20.43 -6.74
CA ALA A 117 -1.18 21.24 -7.79
C ALA A 117 -0.16 21.74 -8.83
N HIS A 118 1.10 21.97 -8.44
CA HIS A 118 2.19 22.36 -9.34
C HIS A 118 2.41 21.38 -10.50
N TYR A 119 2.16 20.08 -10.31
CA TYR A 119 2.41 19.05 -11.32
C TYR A 119 1.18 18.71 -12.18
N GLY A 120 0.03 19.35 -11.96
CA GLY A 120 -1.24 19.00 -12.60
C GLY A 120 -1.17 18.94 -14.14
N LYS A 121 -0.55 19.96 -14.77
CA LYS A 121 -0.41 20.02 -16.24
C LYS A 121 0.48 18.90 -16.80
N ASP A 122 1.57 18.56 -16.12
CA ASP A 122 2.47 17.48 -16.54
C ASP A 122 1.73 16.14 -16.54
N ILE A 123 0.92 15.89 -15.51
CA ILE A 123 0.14 14.67 -15.36
C ILE A 123 -0.94 14.58 -16.44
N ILE A 124 -1.74 15.64 -16.65
CA ILE A 124 -2.77 15.70 -17.71
C ILE A 124 -2.15 15.46 -19.10
N ASN A 125 -0.98 16.05 -19.36
CA ASN A 125 -0.25 15.86 -20.61
C ASN A 125 0.29 14.44 -20.79
N ALA A 126 0.72 13.78 -19.71
CA ALA A 126 1.17 12.38 -19.76
C ALA A 126 -0.02 11.43 -20.02
N CYS A 127 -1.16 11.68 -19.38
CA CYS A 127 -2.39 10.91 -19.53
C CYS A 127 -3.00 11.02 -20.93
N SER A 128 -3.12 12.24 -21.47
CA SER A 128 -3.68 12.48 -22.82
C SER A 128 -2.89 11.80 -23.95
N LYS A 129 -1.59 11.55 -23.74
CA LYS A 129 -0.73 10.83 -24.69
C LYS A 129 -0.72 9.31 -24.48
N TYR A 130 -1.47 8.78 -23.51
CA TYR A 130 -1.51 7.36 -23.12
C TYR A 130 -0.12 6.72 -22.95
N SER A 131 0.85 7.49 -22.43
CA SER A 131 2.20 6.98 -22.24
C SER A 131 2.38 6.46 -20.82
N GLU A 132 2.15 5.16 -20.62
CA GLU A 132 2.38 4.50 -19.33
C GLU A 132 3.81 4.74 -18.82
N LEU A 133 4.80 4.69 -19.72
CA LEU A 133 6.20 4.99 -19.38
C LEU A 133 6.37 6.42 -18.85
N HIS A 134 5.66 7.40 -19.40
CA HIS A 134 5.72 8.78 -18.91
C HIS A 134 5.07 8.91 -17.53
N LEU A 135 3.92 8.28 -17.31
CA LEU A 135 3.27 8.25 -16.00
C LEU A 135 4.17 7.57 -14.96
N LEU A 136 4.80 6.45 -15.32
CA LEU A 136 5.74 5.76 -14.44
C LEU A 136 6.94 6.63 -14.09
N ASN A 137 7.46 7.42 -15.05
CA ASN A 137 8.52 8.38 -14.77
C ASN A 137 8.07 9.49 -13.80
N LEU A 138 6.86 10.01 -13.95
CA LEU A 138 6.31 11.00 -13.00
C LEU A 138 6.21 10.42 -11.58
N ILE A 139 5.82 9.16 -11.46
CA ILE A 139 5.77 8.47 -10.16
C ILE A 139 7.17 8.25 -9.59
N ASN A 140 8.10 7.73 -10.41
CA ASN A 140 9.46 7.47 -9.97
C ASN A 140 10.20 8.74 -9.56
N ASP A 141 9.95 9.85 -10.24
CA ASP A 141 10.50 11.16 -9.91
C ASP A 141 9.77 11.85 -8.73
N GLY A 142 8.79 11.18 -8.12
CA GLY A 142 8.06 11.64 -6.95
C GLY A 142 7.14 12.84 -7.23
N LYS A 143 6.72 13.08 -8.46
CA LYS A 143 5.83 14.20 -8.82
C LYS A 143 4.37 13.89 -8.56
N ALA A 144 4.01 12.61 -8.63
CA ALA A 144 2.66 12.13 -8.40
C ALA A 144 2.72 10.70 -7.86
N TYR A 145 1.62 10.27 -7.27
CA TYR A 145 1.34 8.85 -7.13
C TYR A 145 0.04 8.53 -7.86
N ILE A 146 0.14 7.64 -8.86
CA ILE A 146 -1.00 7.22 -9.69
C ILE A 146 -1.15 5.72 -9.54
N PHE A 147 -2.38 5.27 -9.32
CA PHE A 147 -2.73 3.86 -9.31
C PHE A 147 -4.08 3.64 -10.00
N ASN A 148 -4.19 2.52 -10.70
CA ASN A 148 -5.41 2.11 -11.37
C ASN A 148 -6.39 1.54 -10.35
N THR A 149 -7.63 1.96 -10.49
CA THR A 149 -8.77 1.53 -9.68
C THR A 149 -9.75 0.81 -10.59
N VAL A 150 -10.54 -0.07 -9.99
CA VAL A 150 -11.57 -0.80 -10.72
C VAL A 150 -12.92 -0.09 -10.72
N ILE A 151 -12.98 1.05 -10.02
CA ILE A 151 -14.14 1.91 -9.87
C ILE A 151 -14.22 2.87 -11.06
N HIS A 152 -15.38 2.89 -11.70
CA HIS A 152 -15.76 3.81 -12.77
C HIS A 152 -16.92 4.72 -12.31
N GLU A 153 -16.85 5.25 -11.09
CA GLU A 153 -17.93 6.01 -10.45
C GLU A 153 -17.39 6.96 -9.36
N VAL A 154 -18.30 7.54 -8.58
CA VAL A 154 -17.96 8.43 -7.47
C VAL A 154 -17.57 7.59 -6.25
N CYS A 155 -16.33 7.74 -5.79
CA CYS A 155 -15.84 7.06 -4.59
C CYS A 155 -15.66 8.02 -3.41
N ASN A 156 -15.70 7.49 -2.18
CA ASN A 156 -15.38 8.27 -0.99
C ASN A 156 -13.87 8.23 -0.78
N VAL A 157 -13.26 9.39 -0.61
CA VAL A 157 -11.84 9.50 -0.30
C VAL A 157 -11.66 10.26 0.99
N GLN A 158 -10.79 9.73 1.84
CA GLN A 158 -10.27 10.45 2.99
C GLN A 158 -8.77 10.54 2.89
N VAL A 159 -8.27 11.76 2.88
CA VAL A 159 -6.84 12.04 2.97
C VAL A 159 -6.46 12.34 4.41
N ARG A 160 -5.34 11.78 4.86
CA ARG A 160 -4.82 11.95 6.22
C ARG A 160 -3.32 12.22 6.16
N VAL A 161 -2.87 13.23 6.88
CA VAL A 161 -1.47 13.41 7.25
C VAL A 161 -1.30 12.89 8.66
N VAL A 162 -0.33 12.01 8.85
CA VAL A 162 -0.07 11.34 10.12
C VAL A 162 1.33 11.63 10.65
N ASP A 163 1.46 11.66 11.97
CA ASP A 163 2.75 11.77 12.67
C ASP A 163 3.31 10.37 12.96
N SER A 164 3.97 9.79 11.97
CA SER A 164 4.56 8.45 12.06
C SER A 164 5.70 8.29 11.05
N VAL A 165 6.53 7.27 11.25
CA VAL A 165 7.64 6.95 10.33
C VAL A 165 7.14 6.45 8.97
N ASP A 166 5.96 5.81 8.95
CA ASP A 166 5.34 5.23 7.76
C ASP A 166 3.86 5.62 7.65
N PRO A 167 3.30 5.71 6.43
CA PRO A 167 1.93 6.16 6.21
C PRO A 167 0.94 5.05 6.56
N VAL A 168 0.63 4.89 7.84
CA VAL A 168 -0.12 3.75 8.37
C VAL A 168 -1.48 4.14 8.92
N LEU A 169 -2.42 3.20 8.88
CA LEU A 169 -3.71 3.32 9.54
C LEU A 169 -3.61 3.00 11.03
N THR A 170 -4.66 3.32 11.78
CA THR A 170 -4.77 2.83 13.15
C THR A 170 -5.00 1.32 13.17
N SER A 171 -4.56 0.63 14.23
CA SER A 171 -4.74 -0.82 14.38
C SER A 171 -6.20 -1.28 14.30
N LYS A 172 -7.16 -0.39 14.64
CA LYS A 172 -8.60 -0.66 14.54
C LYS A 172 -9.08 -0.70 13.08
N GLU A 173 -8.54 0.18 12.24
CA GLU A 173 -8.95 0.34 10.84
C GLU A 173 -8.35 -0.76 9.95
N PHE A 174 -7.14 -1.22 10.25
CA PHE A 174 -6.47 -2.30 9.51
C PHE A 174 -7.30 -3.59 9.38
N LYS A 175 -8.27 -3.81 10.27
CA LYS A 175 -9.18 -4.97 10.22
C LYS A 175 -10.15 -4.94 9.04
N CYS A 176 -10.43 -3.76 8.49
CA CYS A 176 -11.41 -3.54 7.42
C CYS A 176 -10.76 -3.23 6.06
N VAL A 177 -9.42 -3.27 5.99
CA VAL A 177 -8.67 -3.04 4.76
C VAL A 177 -8.79 -4.28 3.88
N ILE A 178 -9.23 -4.08 2.64
CA ILE A 178 -9.24 -5.12 1.60
C ILE A 178 -7.86 -5.20 0.94
N ASP A 179 -7.33 -4.03 0.59
CA ASP A 179 -6.10 -3.89 -0.16
C ASP A 179 -5.35 -2.63 0.21
N ALA A 180 -4.05 -2.61 -0.07
CA ALA A 180 -3.20 -1.45 0.13
C ALA A 180 -2.20 -1.36 -1.02
N THR A 181 -2.03 -0.14 -1.52
CA THR A 181 -1.07 0.12 -2.58
C THR A 181 0.38 0.13 -2.04
N ASP A 182 1.36 0.17 -2.94
CA ASP A 182 2.75 0.44 -2.52
C ASP A 182 2.87 1.77 -1.78
N THR A 183 3.91 1.86 -0.94
CA THR A 183 4.32 3.14 -0.38
C THR A 183 5.25 3.83 -1.37
N VAL A 184 4.90 5.05 -1.74
CA VAL A 184 5.61 5.84 -2.74
C VAL A 184 5.95 7.20 -2.14
N ILE A 185 7.14 7.72 -2.42
CA ILE A 185 7.55 9.05 -1.99
C ILE A 185 7.12 10.06 -3.05
N ILE A 186 6.36 11.07 -2.65
CA ILE A 186 6.01 12.23 -3.49
C ILE A 186 6.53 13.52 -2.88
N ASN A 187 6.81 14.50 -3.73
CA ASN A 187 7.15 15.87 -3.37
C ASN A 187 5.92 16.77 -3.48
N ILE A 188 5.71 17.60 -2.47
CA ILE A 188 4.58 18.53 -2.37
C ILE A 188 5.17 19.93 -2.15
N PRO A 189 5.69 20.59 -3.21
CA PRO A 189 6.44 21.84 -3.08
C PRO A 189 5.58 23.05 -2.72
N THR A 190 4.30 23.09 -3.12
CA THR A 190 3.41 24.23 -2.82
C THR A 190 2.64 24.02 -1.53
N GLY A 191 2.54 22.77 -1.07
CA GLY A 191 1.70 22.39 0.05
C GLY A 191 0.25 22.13 -0.33
N THR A 192 -0.15 22.32 -1.60
CA THR A 192 -1.51 22.02 -2.05
C THR A 192 -1.55 20.63 -2.67
N LEU A 193 -1.95 19.64 -1.88
CA LEU A 193 -2.15 18.27 -2.34
C LEU A 193 -3.54 18.15 -2.97
N SER A 194 -3.60 17.63 -4.20
CA SER A 194 -4.81 17.33 -4.94
C SER A 194 -4.94 15.83 -5.18
N ILE A 195 -6.16 15.33 -5.01
CA ILE A 195 -6.52 13.94 -5.27
C ILE A 195 -7.70 13.92 -6.23
N ALA A 196 -7.53 13.34 -7.41
CA ALA A 196 -8.57 13.26 -8.42
C ALA A 196 -8.29 12.13 -9.41
N SER A 197 -9.23 11.88 -10.31
CA SER A 197 -8.88 11.21 -11.57
C SER A 197 -7.83 12.06 -12.32
N PRO A 198 -6.78 11.48 -12.95
CA PRO A 198 -5.72 12.26 -13.58
C PRO A 198 -6.21 13.28 -14.63
N TRP A 199 -7.32 12.98 -15.31
CA TRP A 199 -7.96 13.83 -16.31
C TRP A 199 -8.71 15.03 -15.70
N ASN A 200 -9.07 14.95 -14.41
CA ASN A 200 -9.93 15.90 -13.72
C ASN A 200 -9.15 16.71 -12.66
N LEU A 201 -7.81 16.74 -12.74
CA LEU A 201 -6.97 17.47 -11.77
C LEU A 201 -7.22 18.98 -11.74
N GLU A 202 -7.78 19.55 -12.81
CA GLU A 202 -8.17 20.96 -12.88
C GLU A 202 -9.64 21.22 -12.46
N ASP A 203 -10.47 20.18 -12.30
CA ASP A 203 -11.87 20.33 -11.90
C ASP A 203 -12.01 20.28 -10.37
N GLU A 204 -12.25 21.43 -9.75
CA GLU A 204 -12.48 21.54 -8.30
C GLU A 204 -13.68 20.72 -7.80
N LYS A 205 -14.66 20.40 -8.65
CA LYS A 205 -15.85 19.64 -8.25
C LYS A 205 -15.59 18.14 -8.15
N ASP A 206 -14.69 17.63 -8.98
CA ASP A 206 -14.35 16.21 -9.07
C ASP A 206 -12.98 15.88 -8.44
N SER A 207 -12.39 16.85 -7.73
CA SER A 207 -11.13 16.71 -7.01
C SER A 207 -11.26 17.00 -5.51
N LEU A 208 -10.39 16.37 -4.73
CA LEU A 208 -10.23 16.60 -3.31
C LEU A 208 -8.88 17.24 -3.04
N SER A 209 -8.89 18.53 -2.70
CA SER A 209 -7.65 19.27 -2.38
C SER A 209 -7.51 19.55 -0.89
N ILE A 210 -6.30 19.42 -0.34
CA ILE A 210 -5.97 19.74 1.05
C ILE A 210 -4.64 20.50 1.10
N ASN A 211 -4.60 21.59 1.87
CA ASN A 211 -3.34 22.27 2.14
C ASN A 211 -2.61 21.53 3.26
N ILE A 212 -1.33 21.23 3.08
CA ILE A 212 -0.41 20.61 4.02
C ILE A 212 0.92 21.37 3.97
N ASP A 213 1.84 21.09 4.88
CA ASP A 213 3.15 21.73 4.83
C ASP A 213 3.93 21.26 3.59
N PRO A 214 4.68 22.15 2.92
CA PRO A 214 5.54 21.73 1.83
C PRO A 214 6.59 20.69 2.24
N GLY A 215 6.96 19.81 1.31
CA GLY A 215 8.05 18.85 1.46
C GLY A 215 7.77 17.48 0.87
N HIS A 216 8.56 16.49 1.28
CA HIS A 216 8.43 15.11 0.82
C HIS A 216 7.56 14.29 1.77
N TYR A 217 6.74 13.41 1.18
CA TYR A 217 5.82 12.56 1.90
C TYR A 217 5.88 11.13 1.37
N LYS A 218 5.93 10.15 2.27
CA LYS A 218 5.56 8.77 1.93
C LYS A 218 4.04 8.70 1.86
N VAL A 219 3.52 8.04 0.83
CA VAL A 219 2.08 7.94 0.55
C VAL A 219 1.70 6.49 0.33
N CYS A 220 0.60 6.08 0.96
CA CYS A 220 -0.03 4.78 0.73
C CYS A 220 -1.55 4.97 0.66
N ALA A 221 -2.20 4.29 -0.28
CA ALA A 221 -3.65 4.24 -0.36
C ALA A 221 -4.16 2.89 0.15
N TYR A 222 -5.12 2.94 1.07
CA TYR A 222 -5.79 1.78 1.63
C TYR A 222 -7.21 1.71 1.12
N LEU A 223 -7.58 0.58 0.53
CA LEU A 223 -8.93 0.30 0.06
C LEU A 223 -9.75 -0.37 1.16
N PHE A 224 -10.94 0.18 1.41
CA PHE A 224 -11.91 -0.34 2.36
C PHE A 224 -13.18 -0.79 1.67
N TYR A 225 -13.73 -1.93 2.13
CA TYR A 225 -15.10 -2.31 1.82
C TYR A 225 -16.00 -1.84 2.95
N ILE A 226 -16.96 -0.97 2.64
CA ILE A 226 -18.09 -0.73 3.52
C ILE A 226 -19.27 -1.45 2.88
N HIS A 227 -19.79 -2.47 3.57
CA HIS A 227 -20.94 -3.26 3.11
C HIS A 227 -22.04 -2.36 2.54
N ASN A 228 -22.44 -2.62 1.29
CA ASN A 228 -23.52 -1.95 0.59
C ASN A 228 -23.40 -0.41 0.49
N LYS A 229 -22.37 0.14 -0.20
CA LYS A 229 -22.63 1.19 -1.22
C LYS A 229 -21.42 1.88 -1.86
N ILE A 230 -20.23 1.99 -1.27
CA ILE A 230 -19.15 2.82 -1.85
C ILE A 230 -17.78 2.30 -1.44
N GLU A 231 -16.97 1.87 -2.41
CA GLU A 231 -15.54 1.66 -2.21
C GLU A 231 -14.89 2.96 -1.70
N SER A 232 -14.18 2.84 -0.59
CA SER A 232 -13.63 4.00 0.12
C SER A 232 -12.12 3.89 0.22
N TYR A 233 -11.41 4.95 -0.18
CA TYR A 233 -9.96 5.02 -0.06
C TYR A 233 -9.57 5.90 1.11
N TYR A 234 -8.67 5.39 1.97
CA TYR A 234 -7.90 6.25 2.84
C TYR A 234 -6.51 6.44 2.24
N ILE A 235 -6.19 7.67 1.88
CA ILE A 235 -4.89 8.07 1.38
C ILE A 235 -4.13 8.66 2.56
N VAL A 236 -3.12 7.93 3.01
CA VAL A 236 -2.34 8.29 4.21
C VAL A 236 -0.99 8.81 3.76
N LEU A 237 -0.58 9.93 4.33
CA LEU A 237 0.70 10.58 4.09
C LEU A 237 1.45 10.73 5.41
N CYS A 238 2.74 10.40 5.43
CA CYS A 238 3.63 10.80 6.51
C CYS A 238 4.81 11.59 5.95
N LYS A 239 5.21 12.66 6.64
CA LYS A 239 6.28 13.53 6.17
C LYS A 239 7.61 12.80 6.30
N THR A 240 8.49 12.96 5.33
CA THR A 240 9.81 12.31 5.34
C THR A 240 10.90 13.27 4.89
N THR A 241 12.12 13.03 5.39
CA THR A 241 13.35 13.67 4.89
C THR A 241 14.05 12.81 3.84
N ASN A 242 13.54 11.60 3.58
CA ASN A 242 14.08 10.71 2.57
C ASN A 242 13.60 11.12 1.16
N PHE A 243 14.53 11.34 0.26
CA PHE A 243 14.30 11.78 -1.13
C PHE A 243 14.73 10.72 -2.16
N LEU A 244 14.84 9.46 -1.73
CA LEU A 244 15.12 8.37 -2.65
C LEU A 244 14.05 8.31 -3.74
N ARG A 245 14.52 8.16 -4.98
CA ARG A 245 13.68 7.93 -6.15
C ARG A 245 12.86 6.66 -5.93
N ASN A 246 11.60 6.66 -6.36
CA ASN A 246 10.85 5.41 -6.36
C ASN A 246 11.39 4.50 -7.48
N ASP A 247 11.33 3.18 -7.24
CA ASP A 247 11.80 2.16 -8.18
C ASP A 247 10.63 1.27 -8.61
N LEU A 248 9.56 1.91 -9.08
CA LEU A 248 8.41 1.21 -9.63
C LEU A 248 8.68 0.85 -11.08
N THR A 249 8.40 -0.40 -11.43
CA THR A 249 8.48 -0.94 -12.79
C THR A 249 7.13 -0.99 -13.50
N ARG A 250 6.03 -0.72 -12.76
CA ARG A 250 4.65 -0.69 -13.26
C ARG A 250 3.77 0.19 -12.38
N ILE A 251 2.66 0.66 -12.93
CA ILE A 251 1.61 1.34 -12.16
C ILE A 251 0.85 0.30 -11.34
N TYR A 252 0.51 0.62 -10.09
CA TYR A 252 -0.27 -0.28 -9.25
C TYR A 252 -1.68 -0.43 -9.80
N GLU A 253 -2.20 -1.66 -9.87
CA GLU A 253 -3.57 -1.95 -10.28
C GLU A 253 -4.27 -2.70 -9.15
N ILE A 254 -5.41 -2.17 -8.72
CA ILE A 254 -6.26 -2.85 -7.74
C ILE A 254 -6.90 -4.05 -8.41
N ASP A 255 -6.79 -5.22 -7.78
CA ASP A 255 -7.28 -6.48 -8.34
C ASP A 255 -8.80 -6.63 -8.13
N GLN A 256 -9.57 -6.67 -9.22
CA GLN A 256 -11.03 -6.86 -9.21
C GLN A 256 -11.49 -8.11 -8.48
N SER A 257 -10.68 -9.19 -8.50
CA SER A 257 -11.05 -10.45 -7.86
C SER A 257 -11.19 -10.33 -6.34
N ARG A 258 -10.54 -9.32 -5.74
CA ARG A 258 -10.57 -9.06 -4.29
C ARG A 258 -11.86 -8.39 -3.81
N ILE A 259 -12.63 -7.82 -4.72
CA ILE A 259 -13.89 -7.11 -4.40
C ILE A 259 -15.10 -8.05 -4.50
N GLN A 260 -15.00 -9.13 -5.28
CA GLN A 260 -16.09 -10.10 -5.48
C GLN A 260 -16.21 -11.16 -4.38
N ILE A 261 -15.27 -11.22 -3.43
CA ILE A 261 -15.25 -12.21 -2.35
C ILE A 261 -15.62 -11.53 -1.03
N ASN A 262 -16.89 -11.12 -0.87
CA ASN A 262 -17.58 -10.99 0.42
C ASN A 262 -19.09 -10.81 0.22
#